data_AF-A0A9P5WAH6-F1
#
_entry.id   AF-A0A9P5WAH6-F1
#
_cell.length_a   1.000
_cell.length_b   1.000
_cell.length_c   1.000
_cell.angle_alpha   90.00
_cell.angle_beta   90.00
_cell.angle_gamma   90.00
#
_symmetry.space_group_name_H-M   'P 1'
#
loop_
_entity.id
_entity.type
_entity.pdbx_description
1 polymer ?
#
loop_
_entity_poly.entity_id
_entity_poly.type
_entity_poly.pdbx_seq_one_letter_code
_entity_poly.pdbx_strand_id
1 'polypeptide(L)'
;PEFLSELERTMSLLAFELNGPSPVSDLLTPAQRQKLASELNSALLLSQSQEKDPKLPALLKMCWFAQQQLDERCMFPKIKDFSKAELVMEPMGNGDSGTGGSSGTVAGA
;
A
#
# COMPACT_ATOMS: atom_id res chain seq x y z
N PRO A 1 26.34 31.12 -2.92
CA PRO A 1 27.73 30.99 -3.44
C PRO A 1 27.94 29.61 -4.11
N GLU A 2 27.45 28.53 -3.48
CA GLU A 2 27.51 27.14 -3.98
C GLU A 2 26.97 26.93 -5.42
N PHE A 3 25.90 27.62 -5.82
CA PHE A 3 25.35 27.49 -7.17
C PHE A 3 26.31 27.95 -8.28
N LEU A 4 27.16 28.94 -8.01
CA LEU A 4 28.12 29.45 -9.00
C LEU A 4 29.28 28.46 -9.21
N SER A 5 29.74 27.80 -8.14
CA SER A 5 30.78 26.77 -8.26
C SER A 5 30.25 25.51 -8.97
N GLU A 6 29.01 25.10 -8.71
CA GLU A 6 28.38 24.00 -9.46
C GLU A 6 28.15 24.36 -10.94
N LEU A 7 27.76 25.61 -11.22
CA LEU A 7 27.61 26.09 -12.59
C LEU A 7 28.95 26.11 -13.34
N GLU A 8 30.01 26.65 -12.73
CA GLU A 8 31.35 26.64 -13.31
C GLU A 8 31.83 25.21 -13.59
N ARG A 9 31.57 24.29 -12.65
CA ARG A 9 31.91 22.87 -12.77
C ARG A 9 31.16 22.17 -13.91
N THR A 10 29.89 22.49 -14.11
CA THR A 10 29.09 21.93 -15.23
C THR A 10 29.50 22.54 -16.57
N MET A 11 29.71 23.86 -16.64
CA MET A 11 30.14 24.54 -17.87
C MET A 11 31.55 24.13 -18.30
N SER A 12 32.42 23.76 -17.34
CA SER A 12 33.74 23.21 -17.63
C SER A 12 33.70 21.97 -18.54
N LEU A 13 32.61 21.19 -18.51
CA LEU A 13 32.43 20.05 -19.44
C LEU A 13 32.44 20.46 -20.92
N LEU A 14 32.12 21.72 -21.23
CA LEU A 14 32.15 22.24 -22.60
C LEU A 14 33.57 22.64 -23.04
N ALA A 15 34.48 22.91 -22.10
CA ALA A 15 35.83 23.37 -22.37
C ALA A 15 36.84 22.22 -22.54
N PHE A 16 36.53 21.02 -22.06
CA PHE A 16 37.41 19.84 -22.12
C PHE A 16 36.90 18.80 -23.12
N GLU A 17 37.83 18.10 -23.80
CA GLU A 17 37.47 16.97 -24.66
C GLU A 17 36.97 15.78 -23.83
N LEU A 18 35.92 15.12 -24.31
CA LEU A 18 35.18 14.06 -23.59
C LEU A 18 36.04 12.84 -23.20
N ASN A 19 37.19 12.65 -23.87
CA ASN A 19 38.09 11.51 -23.71
C ASN A 19 39.39 11.86 -22.97
N GLY A 20 39.57 13.11 -22.52
CA GLY A 20 40.74 13.56 -21.78
C GLY A 20 40.58 13.44 -20.26
N PRO A 21 41.68 13.56 -19.47
CA PRO A 21 41.60 13.63 -18.02
C PRO A 21 40.96 14.96 -17.60
N SER A 22 39.62 14.97 -17.51
CA SER A 22 38.85 16.11 -17.06
C SER A 22 38.68 16.07 -15.54
N PRO A 23 38.97 17.18 -14.81
CA PRO A 23 38.78 17.28 -13.37
C PRO A 23 37.29 17.19 -12.96
N VAL A 24 36.36 17.18 -13.92
CA VAL A 24 34.92 17.08 -13.70
C VAL A 24 34.31 15.81 -14.32
N SER A 25 35.13 14.80 -14.64
CA SER A 25 34.67 13.52 -15.21
C SER A 25 33.62 12.80 -14.35
N ASP A 26 33.63 13.03 -13.03
CA ASP A 26 32.62 12.52 -12.08
C ASP A 26 31.18 12.85 -12.50
N LEU A 27 30.95 14.02 -13.12
CA LEU A 27 29.62 14.45 -13.60
C LEU A 27 29.12 13.60 -14.77
N LEU A 28 30.01 12.95 -15.53
CA LEU A 28 29.66 12.10 -16.68
C LEU A 28 29.45 10.63 -16.27
N THR A 29 29.70 10.28 -15.00
CA THR A 29 29.58 8.91 -14.54
C THR A 29 28.12 8.42 -14.56
N PRO A 30 27.88 7.13 -14.87
CA PRO A 30 26.54 6.55 -14.78
C PRO A 30 25.96 6.63 -13.36
N ALA A 31 26.82 6.60 -12.33
CA ALA A 31 26.43 6.75 -10.94
C ALA A 31 25.81 8.13 -10.65
N GLN A 32 26.38 9.21 -11.20
CA GLN A 32 25.81 10.56 -11.10
C GLN A 32 24.40 10.62 -11.70
N ARG A 33 24.20 10.00 -12.89
CA ARG A 33 22.89 9.93 -13.54
C ARG A 33 21.87 9.19 -12.68
N GLN A 34 22.27 8.08 -12.06
CA GLN A 34 21.40 7.31 -11.17
C GLN A 34 21.05 8.07 -9.89
N LYS A 35 22.01 8.79 -9.30
CA LYS A 35 21.78 9.66 -8.15
C LYS A 35 20.76 10.75 -8.49
N LEU A 36 20.98 11.47 -9.59
CA LEU A 36 20.05 12.51 -10.05
C LEU A 36 18.67 11.95 -10.36
N ALA A 37 18.58 10.78 -11.00
CA ALA A 37 17.30 10.12 -11.25
C ALA A 37 16.57 9.80 -9.94
N SER A 38 17.26 9.33 -8.90
CA SER A 38 16.67 9.06 -7.58
C SER A 38 16.14 10.34 -6.91
N GLU A 39 16.95 11.39 -6.89
CA GLU A 39 16.56 12.70 -6.33
C GLU A 39 15.37 13.29 -7.07
N LEU A 40 15.41 13.31 -8.40
CA LEU A 40 14.33 13.78 -9.26
C LEU A 40 13.07 12.95 -9.04
N ASN A 41 13.14 11.63 -9.10
CA ASN A 41 11.99 10.75 -8.90
C ASN A 41 11.32 11.01 -7.55
N SER A 42 12.13 11.22 -6.49
CA SER A 42 11.60 11.54 -5.17
C SER A 42 10.91 12.91 -5.12
N ALA A 43 11.50 13.94 -5.74
CA ALA A 43 10.92 15.28 -5.81
C ALA A 43 9.63 15.31 -6.64
N LEU A 44 9.57 14.53 -7.72
CA LEU A 44 8.39 14.38 -8.57
C LEU A 44 7.25 13.67 -7.83
N LEU A 45 7.55 12.63 -7.05
CA LEU A 45 6.55 11.95 -6.21
C LEU A 45 5.98 12.89 -5.15
N LEU A 46 6.86 13.68 -4.51
CA LEU A 46 6.47 14.70 -3.54
C LEU A 46 5.62 15.80 -4.18
N SER A 47 6.00 16.31 -5.35
CA SER A 47 5.25 17.37 -6.04
C SER A 47 3.88 16.90 -6.52
N GLN A 48 3.77 15.64 -6.93
CA GLN A 48 2.50 15.02 -7.34
C GLN A 48 1.62 14.58 -6.16
N SER A 49 2.02 14.86 -4.91
CA SER A 49 1.27 14.46 -3.70
C SER A 49 0.93 12.96 -3.65
N GLN A 50 1.73 12.13 -4.32
CA GLN A 50 1.68 10.68 -4.12
C GLN A 50 2.42 10.40 -2.82
N GLU A 51 1.65 10.23 -1.73
CA GLU A 51 2.19 9.76 -0.46
C GLU A 51 2.99 8.47 -0.72
N LYS A 52 4.19 8.40 -0.15
CA LYS A 52 5.07 7.22 -0.24
C LYS A 52 4.38 5.96 0.27
N ASP A 53 3.40 6.13 1.15
CA ASP A 53 2.60 5.05 1.69
C ASP A 53 1.33 4.82 0.84
N PRO A 54 1.08 3.57 0.41
CA PRO A 54 -0.16 3.26 -0.27
C PRO A 54 -1.35 3.51 0.68
N LYS A 55 -2.30 4.34 0.23
CA LYS A 55 -3.52 4.67 1.00
C LYS A 55 -4.43 3.46 1.24
N LEU A 56 -4.32 2.44 0.37
CA LEU A 56 -5.17 1.26 0.38
C LEU A 56 -5.03 0.44 1.70
N PRO A 57 -3.83 0.06 2.17
CA PRO A 57 -3.64 -0.55 3.49
C PRO A 57 -4.22 0.26 4.66
N ALA A 58 -4.11 1.59 4.64
CA ALA A 58 -4.68 2.43 5.68
C ALA A 58 -6.21 2.36 5.69
N LEU A 59 -6.83 2.45 4.51
CA LEU A 59 -8.28 2.30 4.32
C LEU A 59 -8.78 0.90 4.72
N LEU A 60 -8.04 -0.16 4.40
CA LEU A 60 -8.37 -1.54 4.78
C LEU A 60 -8.33 -1.73 6.30
N LYS A 61 -7.32 -1.19 6.99
CA LYS A 61 -7.24 -1.19 8.45
C LYS A 61 -8.42 -0.45 9.09
N MET A 62 -8.79 0.72 8.55
CA MET A 62 -9.94 1.48 9.02
C MET A 62 -11.26 0.72 8.81
N CYS A 63 -11.43 0.07 7.65
CA CYS A 63 -12.60 -0.74 7.36
C CYS A 63 -12.71 -1.94 8.32
N TRP A 64 -11.60 -2.65 8.57
CA TRP A 64 -11.57 -3.73 9.54
C TRP A 64 -11.92 -3.26 10.95
N PHE A 65 -11.36 -2.13 11.39
CA PHE A 65 -11.66 -1.56 12.71
C PHE A 65 -13.12 -1.14 12.85
N ALA A 66 -13.71 -0.55 11.82
CA ALA A 66 -15.13 -0.23 11.79
C ALA A 66 -16.00 -1.49 11.88
N GLN A 67 -15.64 -2.56 11.16
CA GLN A 67 -16.35 -3.84 11.23
C GLN A 67 -16.29 -4.47 12.63
N GLN A 68 -15.14 -4.39 13.34
CA GLN A 68 -15.03 -4.86 14.73
C GLN A 68 -15.93 -4.05 15.68
N GLN A 69 -15.93 -2.72 15.57
CA GLN A 69 -16.81 -1.88 16.40
C GLN A 69 -18.30 -2.09 16.12
N LEU A 70 -18.68 -2.37 14.87
CA LEU A 70 -20.06 -2.65 14.50
C LEU A 70 -20.53 -4.03 14.97
N ASP A 71 -19.61 -4.98 15.15
CA ASP A 71 -19.91 -6.34 15.61
C ASP A 71 -20.49 -6.35 17.04
N GLU A 72 -20.02 -5.42 17.87
CA GLU A 72 -20.50 -5.25 19.25
C GLU A 72 -21.90 -4.61 19.32
N ARG A 73 -22.37 -3.98 18.24
CA ARG A 73 -23.53 -3.08 18.25
C ARG A 73 -24.67 -3.57 17.35
N CYS A 74 -24.38 -4.29 16.28
CA CYS A 74 -25.39 -4.70 15.31
C CYS A 74 -24.96 -5.90 14.44
N MET A 75 -25.94 -6.63 13.94
CA MET A 75 -25.75 -7.62 12.88
C MET A 75 -25.65 -6.88 11.54
N PHE A 76 -24.51 -7.00 10.86
CA PHE A 76 -24.30 -6.39 9.55
C PHE A 76 -23.53 -7.36 8.64
N PRO A 77 -23.69 -7.28 7.31
CA PRO A 77 -22.94 -8.09 6.39
C PRO A 77 -21.44 -7.74 6.45
N LYS A 78 -20.59 -8.71 6.79
CA LYS A 78 -19.14 -8.52 6.94
C LYS A 78 -18.41 -8.83 5.64
N ILE A 79 -17.30 -8.13 5.41
CA ILE A 79 -16.39 -8.44 4.31
C ILE A 79 -15.35 -9.42 4.85
N LYS A 80 -15.47 -10.70 4.46
CA LYS A 80 -14.52 -11.75 4.87
C LYS A 80 -13.34 -11.88 3.90
N ASP A 81 -13.56 -11.57 2.62
CA ASP A 81 -12.53 -11.55 1.59
C ASP A 81 -12.43 -10.14 1.00
N PHE A 82 -11.36 -9.41 1.35
CA PHE A 82 -11.11 -8.06 0.84
C PHE A 82 -10.78 -8.03 -0.66
N SER A 83 -10.46 -9.19 -1.25
CA SER A 83 -10.12 -9.32 -2.67
C SER A 83 -11.37 -9.41 -3.54
N LYS A 84 -12.44 -10.03 -3.01
CA LYS A 84 -13.73 -10.22 -3.71
C LYS A 84 -14.81 -9.26 -3.22
N ALA A 85 -14.58 -8.59 -2.09
CA ALA A 85 -15.53 -7.68 -1.44
C ALA A 85 -16.93 -8.30 -1.22
N GLU A 86 -17.01 -9.63 -1.07
CA GLU A 86 -18.27 -10.33 -0.87
C GLU A 86 -18.77 -10.14 0.56
N LEU A 87 -20.04 -9.75 0.65
CA LEU A 87 -20.77 -9.45 1.88
C LEU A 87 -21.45 -10.72 2.40
N VAL A 88 -20.92 -11.28 3.49
CA VAL A 88 -21.49 -12.47 4.14
C VAL A 88 -22.22 -12.05 5.41
N MET A 89 -23.52 -12.36 5.49
CA MET A 89 -24.26 -12.35 6.76
C MET A 89 -24.12 -13.74 7.40
N GLU A 90 -23.59 -13.81 8.62
CA GLU A 90 -23.72 -15.02 9.43
C GLU A 90 -25.03 -14.97 10.22
N PRO A 91 -25.94 -15.95 10.06
CA PRO A 91 -27.08 -16.09 10.94
C PRO A 91 -26.64 -16.68 12.29
N MET A 92 -27.28 -16.23 13.37
CA MET A 92 -26.99 -16.65 14.75
C MET A 92 -26.93 -18.18 14.90
N GLY A 93 -25.88 -18.65 15.57
CA GLY A 93 -25.85 -19.99 16.17
C GLY A 93 -26.93 -20.08 17.24
N ASN A 94 -27.92 -20.95 17.02
CA ASN A 94 -28.97 -21.22 17.99
C ASN A 94 -28.43 -22.22 19.03
N GLY A 95 -28.10 -21.72 20.21
CA GLY A 95 -27.89 -22.54 21.40
C GLY A 95 -29.23 -22.88 22.06
N ASP A 96 -29.37 -24.17 22.40
CA ASP A 96 -30.31 -24.76 23.35
C ASP A 96 -31.79 -24.99 22.93
N SER A 97 -32.14 -26.27 22.85
CA SER A 97 -33.38 -26.77 23.47
C SER A 97 -33.24 -28.27 23.76
N GLY A 98 -32.79 -28.61 24.97
CA GLY A 98 -33.08 -29.90 25.56
C GLY A 98 -34.59 -30.06 25.82
N THR A 99 -35.20 -31.06 25.20
CA THR A 99 -36.47 -31.74 25.58
C THR A 99 -36.46 -33.04 24.77
N GLY A 100 -36.44 -34.26 25.30
CA GLY A 100 -37.14 -34.77 26.48
C GLY A 100 -38.40 -35.52 26.03
N GLY A 101 -38.32 -36.85 25.90
CA GLY A 101 -39.47 -37.74 26.10
C GLY A 101 -40.28 -38.23 24.88
N SER A 102 -40.08 -39.51 24.54
CA SER A 102 -41.08 -40.57 24.29
C SER A 102 -42.30 -40.31 23.38
N SER A 103 -42.50 -41.16 22.35
CA SER A 103 -43.38 -42.36 22.45
C SER A 103 -43.85 -42.85 21.06
N GLY A 104 -43.63 -44.15 20.78
CA GLY A 104 -44.61 -45.08 20.17
C GLY A 104 -44.88 -45.12 18.66
N THR A 105 -44.70 -46.35 18.10
CA THR A 105 -45.67 -47.12 17.25
C THR A 105 -45.84 -46.75 15.75
N VAL A 106 -45.96 -47.61 14.72
CA VAL A 106 -45.82 -49.07 14.42
C VAL A 106 -45.63 -49.23 12.88
N ALA A 107 -45.01 -50.34 12.45
CA ALA A 107 -45.22 -51.16 11.23
C ALA A 107 -45.76 -50.60 9.88
N GLY A 108 -45.07 -51.01 8.80
CA GLY A 108 -45.70 -51.81 7.73
C GLY A 108 -45.88 -51.17 6.34
N ALA A 109 -45.02 -51.55 5.39
CA ALA A 109 -45.35 -52.06 4.04
C ALA A 109 -44.06 -52.42 3.31
#